data_AF-A0A2D6X2Q5-F1
#
_entry.id   AF-A0A2D6X2Q5-F1
#
_cell.length_a   1.000
_cell.length_b   1.000
_cell.length_c   1.000
_cell.angle_alpha   90.00
_cell.angle_beta   90.00
_cell.angle_gamma   90.00
#
_symmetry.space_group_name_H-M   'P 1'
#
loop_
_entity.id
_entity.type
_entity.pdbx_description
1 polymer ?
#
loop_
_entity_poly.entity_id
_entity_poly.type
_entity_poly.pdbx_seq_one_letter_code
_entity_poly.pdbx_strand_id
1 'polypeptide(L)'
;MSSFTKMQELAVDLSSSGIKFQNESEAIDLTKIREIKIEEVRDSLDIDFSNKIVGILEHKCESHNEAYERKVTLSQLKDVYRGTWDLELQGIDCSINKFALARVGMFSKMVGERKITNSYRRVEAGLIDDRDLDMSPNFYPDEEDFILAENSIREHGLNNYNLNDVDDLYLETEEEIKAQRTDWLGEMIN
;
A
#
# COMPACT_ATOMS: atom_id res chain seq x y z
N MET A 1 -7.88 -21.26 9.30
CA MET A 1 -9.21 -20.66 9.05
C MET A 1 -8.98 -19.31 8.39
N SER A 2 -9.60 -19.06 7.23
CA SER A 2 -9.43 -17.81 6.47
C SER A 2 -10.14 -16.66 7.18
N SER A 3 -9.57 -15.45 7.16
CA SER A 3 -10.19 -14.24 7.75
C SER A 3 -11.59 -13.96 7.20
N PHE A 4 -11.85 -14.37 5.96
CA PHE A 4 -13.18 -14.33 5.33
C PHE A 4 -14.19 -15.26 6.03
N THR A 5 -13.76 -16.45 6.44
CA THR A 5 -14.58 -17.40 7.21
C THR A 5 -14.94 -16.81 8.58
N LYS A 6 -14.02 -16.07 9.19
CA LYS A 6 -14.24 -15.40 10.48
C LYS A 6 -15.26 -14.25 10.37
N MET A 7 -15.23 -13.49 9.26
CA MET A 7 -16.23 -12.46 8.96
C MET A 7 -17.62 -13.06 8.69
N GLN A 8 -17.70 -14.18 7.97
CA GLN A 8 -18.95 -14.87 7.71
C GLN A 8 -19.53 -15.53 8.97
N GLU A 9 -18.70 -16.13 9.83
CA GLU A 9 -19.14 -16.71 11.11
C GLU A 9 -19.69 -15.62 12.06
N LEU A 10 -19.03 -14.47 12.17
CA LEU A 10 -19.53 -13.34 12.98
C LEU A 10 -20.89 -12.84 12.48
N ALA A 11 -21.09 -12.81 11.16
CA ALA A 11 -22.34 -12.37 10.55
C ALA A 11 -23.50 -13.37 10.78
N VAL A 12 -23.21 -14.67 10.84
CA VAL A 12 -24.21 -15.73 11.04
C VAL A 12 -24.64 -15.83 12.50
N ASP A 13 -23.71 -15.68 13.46
CA ASP A 13 -24.02 -15.82 14.90
C ASP A 13 -24.95 -14.70 15.40
N LEU A 14 -24.86 -13.49 14.82
CA LEU A 14 -25.72 -12.34 15.13
C LEU A 14 -27.13 -12.43 14.51
N SER A 15 -27.33 -13.27 13.50
CA SER A 15 -28.66 -13.52 12.90
C SER A 15 -29.50 -14.53 13.69
N SER A 16 -28.83 -15.34 14.52
CA SER A 16 -29.41 -16.47 15.26
C SER A 16 -29.91 -16.07 16.66
N SER A 17 -29.53 -14.90 17.14
CA SER A 17 -29.99 -14.32 18.40
C SER A 17 -31.38 -13.71 18.17
N GLY A 18 -32.42 -14.54 18.29
CA GLY A 18 -33.83 -14.16 18.11
C GLY A 18 -34.34 -13.09 19.09
N ILE A 19 -33.86 -11.86 18.95
CA ILE A 19 -34.30 -10.68 19.69
C ILE A 19 -35.54 -10.14 18.99
N LYS A 20 -36.71 -10.30 19.62
CA LYS A 20 -37.94 -9.61 19.20
C LYS A 20 -37.90 -8.17 19.70
N PHE A 21 -37.87 -7.21 18.78
CA PHE A 21 -37.76 -5.78 19.05
C PHE A 21 -39.08 -5.18 19.58
N GLN A 22 -39.00 -4.28 20.56
CA GLN A 22 -40.18 -3.61 21.13
C GLN A 22 -40.47 -2.23 20.50
N ASN A 23 -39.56 -1.65 19.71
CA ASN A 23 -39.70 -0.32 19.11
C ASN A 23 -38.57 0.05 18.11
N GLU A 24 -38.90 0.86 17.10
CA GLU A 24 -38.01 1.23 15.96
C GLU A 24 -36.76 2.05 16.38
N SER A 25 -36.82 2.77 17.50
CA SER A 25 -35.69 3.60 17.98
C SER A 25 -34.49 2.78 18.44
N GLU A 26 -34.70 1.60 19.05
CA GLU A 26 -33.61 0.70 19.48
C GLU A 26 -32.96 -0.01 18.28
N ALA A 27 -33.72 -0.27 17.22
CA ALA A 27 -33.19 -0.85 15.99
C ALA A 27 -32.22 0.10 15.28
N ILE A 28 -32.48 1.41 15.29
CA ILE A 28 -31.62 2.44 14.67
C ILE A 28 -30.28 2.59 15.43
N ASP A 29 -30.31 2.52 16.76
CA ASP A 29 -29.11 2.64 17.60
C ASP A 29 -28.16 1.45 17.43
N LEU A 30 -28.70 0.23 17.40
CA LEU A 30 -27.93 -0.98 17.13
C LEU A 30 -27.34 -1.02 15.72
N THR A 31 -28.02 -0.43 14.73
CA THR A 31 -27.51 -0.34 13.35
C THR A 31 -26.30 0.58 13.28
N LYS A 32 -26.34 1.74 13.95
CA LYS A 32 -25.19 2.65 14.05
C LYS A 32 -24.01 2.03 14.80
N ILE A 33 -24.28 1.34 15.92
CA ILE A 33 -23.23 0.63 16.68
C ILE A 33 -22.58 -0.46 15.81
N ARG A 34 -23.37 -1.13 14.96
CA ARG A 34 -22.87 -2.13 14.02
C ARG A 34 -21.98 -1.50 12.95
N GLU A 35 -22.41 -0.38 12.36
CA GLU A 35 -21.62 0.36 11.37
C GLU A 35 -20.27 0.82 11.96
N ILE A 36 -20.28 1.41 13.16
CA ILE A 36 -19.05 1.85 13.85
C ILE A 36 -18.07 0.68 14.06
N LYS A 37 -18.58 -0.48 14.54
CA LYS A 37 -17.73 -1.66 14.74
C LYS A 37 -17.19 -2.24 13.44
N ILE A 38 -17.94 -2.15 12.35
CA ILE A 38 -17.47 -2.59 11.03
C ILE A 38 -16.33 -1.69 10.57
N GLU A 39 -16.45 -0.37 10.77
CA GLU A 39 -15.41 0.58 10.40
C GLU A 39 -14.12 0.37 11.23
N GLU A 40 -14.22 0.22 12.56
CA GLU A 40 -13.05 -0.06 13.40
C GLU A 40 -12.31 -1.35 13.00
N VAL A 41 -13.06 -2.40 12.63
CA VAL A 41 -12.48 -3.66 12.14
C VAL A 41 -11.82 -3.45 10.78
N ARG A 42 -12.43 -2.64 9.89
CA ARG A 42 -11.86 -2.30 8.59
C ARG A 42 -10.54 -1.54 8.74
N ASP A 43 -10.51 -0.50 9.57
CA ASP A 43 -9.31 0.30 9.85
C ASP A 43 -8.16 -0.60 10.33
N SER A 44 -8.45 -1.52 11.26
CA SER A 44 -7.43 -2.46 11.74
C SER A 44 -6.86 -3.36 10.64
N LEU A 45 -7.68 -3.76 9.68
CA LEU A 45 -7.26 -4.58 8.55
C LEU A 45 -6.44 -3.77 7.53
N ASP A 46 -6.79 -2.50 7.29
CA ASP A 46 -6.05 -1.58 6.42
C ASP A 46 -4.67 -1.27 7.01
N ILE A 47 -4.56 -1.09 8.32
CA ILE A 47 -3.29 -0.93 9.05
C ILE A 47 -2.43 -2.20 8.93
N ASP A 48 -3.01 -3.38 9.21
CA ASP A 48 -2.31 -4.67 9.10
C ASP A 48 -1.82 -4.93 7.67
N PHE A 49 -2.63 -4.57 6.67
CA PHE A 49 -2.25 -4.65 5.27
C PHE A 49 -1.08 -3.71 4.96
N SER A 50 -1.19 -2.45 5.36
CA SER A 50 -0.18 -1.42 5.11
C SER A 50 1.17 -1.79 5.73
N ASN A 51 1.17 -2.29 6.96
CA ASN A 51 2.38 -2.79 7.63
C ASN A 51 3.06 -3.92 6.87
N LYS A 52 2.28 -4.86 6.32
CA LYS A 52 2.83 -5.95 5.49
C LYS A 52 3.41 -5.43 4.18
N ILE A 53 2.79 -4.44 3.55
CA ILE A 53 3.34 -3.79 2.36
C ILE A 53 4.67 -3.13 2.71
N VAL A 54 4.72 -2.32 3.78
CA VAL A 54 5.96 -1.68 4.24
C VAL A 54 7.06 -2.73 4.47
N GLY A 55 6.75 -3.84 5.15
CA GLY A 55 7.70 -4.94 5.34
C GLY A 55 8.21 -5.56 4.03
N ILE A 56 7.36 -5.72 3.01
CA ILE A 56 7.78 -6.18 1.67
C ILE A 56 8.73 -5.16 1.03
N LEU A 57 8.41 -3.86 1.12
CA LEU A 57 9.22 -2.79 0.53
C LEU A 57 10.57 -2.67 1.23
N GLU A 58 10.62 -2.81 2.56
CA GLU A 58 11.86 -2.84 3.34
C GLU A 58 12.75 -4.00 2.92
N HIS A 59 12.22 -5.22 2.89
CA HIS A 59 12.99 -6.39 2.46
C HIS A 59 13.52 -6.25 1.03
N LYS A 60 12.72 -5.69 0.11
CA LYS A 60 13.16 -5.42 -1.27
C LYS A 60 14.23 -4.33 -1.32
N CYS A 61 14.11 -3.28 -0.52
CA CYS A 61 15.09 -2.21 -0.41
C CYS A 61 16.45 -2.76 0.04
N GLU A 62 16.45 -3.56 1.12
CA GLU A 62 17.65 -4.21 1.64
C GLU A 62 18.27 -5.15 0.61
N SER A 63 17.47 -6.07 0.05
CA SER A 63 17.96 -7.02 -0.96
C SER A 63 18.57 -6.32 -2.18
N HIS A 64 17.95 -5.24 -2.67
CA HIS A 64 18.48 -4.44 -3.77
C HIS A 64 19.79 -3.75 -3.38
N ASN A 65 19.81 -3.13 -2.19
CA ASN A 65 20.96 -2.40 -1.70
C ASN A 65 22.13 -3.31 -1.36
N GLU A 66 21.93 -4.59 -1.09
CA GLU A 66 23.02 -5.55 -0.99
C GLU A 66 23.58 -5.96 -2.36
N ALA A 67 22.68 -6.13 -3.35
CA ALA A 67 23.05 -6.64 -4.68
C ALA A 67 23.67 -5.58 -5.62
N TYR A 68 23.27 -4.31 -5.51
CA TYR A 68 23.63 -3.26 -6.47
C TYR A 68 24.41 -2.10 -5.82
N GLU A 69 25.33 -1.48 -6.57
CA GLU A 69 26.03 -0.27 -6.11
C GLU A 69 25.09 0.92 -5.94
N ARG A 70 24.17 1.11 -6.90
CA ARG A 70 23.18 2.19 -6.86
C ARG A 70 22.05 1.80 -5.93
N LYS A 71 21.90 2.56 -4.85
CA LYS A 71 20.94 2.27 -3.80
C LYS A 71 19.57 2.85 -4.13
N VAL A 72 18.55 2.21 -3.60
CA VAL A 72 17.19 2.74 -3.49
C VAL A 72 16.90 3.01 -2.02
N THR A 73 16.02 3.97 -1.76
CA THR A 73 15.52 4.24 -0.41
C THR A 73 14.13 3.64 -0.25
N LEU A 74 13.74 3.36 0.99
CA LEU A 74 12.39 2.90 1.29
C LEU A 74 11.34 3.94 0.83
N SER A 75 11.62 5.24 1.00
CA SER A 75 10.75 6.33 0.53
C SER A 75 10.47 6.22 -0.97
N GLN A 76 11.51 6.03 -1.78
CA GLN A 76 11.35 5.89 -3.23
C GLN A 76 10.47 4.69 -3.59
N LEU A 77 10.62 3.56 -2.89
CA LEU A 77 9.78 2.39 -3.14
C LEU A 77 8.32 2.61 -2.70
N LYS A 78 8.09 3.31 -1.59
CA LYS A 78 6.75 3.73 -1.14
C LYS A 78 6.10 4.64 -2.19
N ASP A 79 6.84 5.58 -2.75
CA ASP A 79 6.35 6.51 -3.77
C ASP A 79 6.00 5.78 -5.08
N VAL A 80 6.83 4.83 -5.54
CA VAL A 80 6.52 3.99 -6.72
C VAL A 80 5.25 3.18 -6.49
N TYR A 81 5.11 2.60 -5.30
CA TYR A 81 3.95 1.83 -4.92
C TYR A 81 2.69 2.71 -4.98
N ARG A 82 2.67 3.82 -4.22
CA ARG A 82 1.53 4.75 -4.13
C ARG A 82 1.17 5.37 -5.48
N GLY A 83 2.15 5.80 -6.26
CA GLY A 83 1.96 6.39 -7.59
C GLY A 83 1.40 5.42 -8.64
N THR A 84 1.00 4.21 -8.24
CA THR A 84 0.25 3.27 -9.07
C THR A 84 -1.25 3.53 -9.08
N TRP A 85 -1.79 4.11 -8.01
CA TRP A 85 -3.22 4.43 -7.91
C TRP A 85 -3.62 5.64 -8.77
N ASP A 86 -2.68 6.52 -9.08
CA ASP A 86 -2.90 7.66 -9.98
C ASP A 86 -2.90 7.26 -11.47
N LEU A 87 -2.64 5.99 -11.78
CA LEU A 87 -2.57 5.51 -13.16
C LEU A 87 -3.93 5.09 -13.69
N GLU A 88 -4.22 5.47 -14.93
CA GLU A 88 -5.33 4.89 -15.68
C GLU A 88 -5.00 3.45 -16.11
N LEU A 89 -5.28 2.47 -15.26
CA LEU A 89 -5.01 1.05 -15.48
C LEU A 89 -6.00 0.37 -16.44
N GLN A 90 -6.29 0.98 -17.59
CA GLN A 90 -7.23 0.41 -18.56
C GLN A 90 -6.68 -0.92 -19.13
N GLY A 91 -7.43 -2.01 -18.96
CA GLY A 91 -7.13 -3.32 -19.57
C GLY A 91 -6.16 -4.22 -18.80
N ILE A 92 -5.86 -3.91 -17.54
CA ILE A 92 -5.02 -4.76 -16.69
C ILE A 92 -5.89 -5.82 -16.00
N ASP A 93 -5.61 -7.10 -16.27
CA ASP A 93 -6.30 -8.26 -15.69
C ASP A 93 -5.61 -8.77 -14.41
N CYS A 94 -5.20 -7.85 -13.53
CA CYS A 94 -4.62 -8.20 -12.24
C CYS A 94 -5.00 -7.20 -11.15
N SER A 95 -4.82 -7.59 -9.88
CA SER A 95 -5.06 -6.67 -8.76
C SER A 95 -4.09 -5.49 -8.81
N ILE A 96 -4.57 -4.30 -8.42
CA ILE A 96 -3.74 -3.09 -8.34
C ILE A 96 -2.53 -3.29 -7.43
N ASN A 97 -2.70 -4.04 -6.34
CA ASN A 97 -1.62 -4.41 -5.42
C ASN A 97 -0.52 -5.22 -6.11
N LYS A 98 -0.89 -6.20 -6.95
CA LYS A 98 0.07 -6.99 -7.74
C LYS A 98 0.79 -6.11 -8.75
N PHE A 99 0.06 -5.22 -9.42
CA PHE A 99 0.65 -4.28 -10.37
C PHE A 99 1.63 -3.30 -9.70
N ALA A 100 1.27 -2.74 -8.53
CA ALA A 100 2.12 -1.84 -7.76
C ALA A 100 3.41 -2.53 -7.30
N LEU A 101 3.33 -3.75 -6.76
CA LEU A 101 4.52 -4.52 -6.37
C LEU A 101 5.40 -4.90 -7.57
N ALA A 102 4.80 -5.19 -8.72
CA ALA A 102 5.55 -5.45 -9.96
C ALA A 102 6.28 -4.17 -10.42
N ARG A 103 5.64 -3.00 -10.35
CA ARG A 103 6.29 -1.70 -10.63
C ARG A 103 7.44 -1.42 -9.69
N VAL A 104 7.30 -1.71 -8.40
CA VAL A 104 8.40 -1.59 -7.42
C VAL A 104 9.57 -2.50 -7.81
N GLY A 105 9.31 -3.77 -8.15
CA GLY A 105 10.36 -4.70 -8.58
C GLY A 105 11.09 -4.24 -9.84
N MET A 106 10.31 -3.83 -10.85
CA MET A 106 10.82 -3.27 -12.10
C MET A 106 11.67 -2.01 -11.82
N PHE A 107 11.20 -1.10 -10.98
CA PHE A 107 11.93 0.11 -10.59
C PHE A 107 13.29 -0.24 -9.99
N SER A 108 13.33 -1.10 -8.97
CA SER A 108 14.58 -1.54 -8.34
C SER A 108 15.54 -2.15 -9.38
N LYS A 109 15.06 -3.05 -10.23
CA LYS A 109 15.84 -3.64 -11.34
C LYS A 109 16.43 -2.57 -12.25
N MET A 110 15.62 -1.62 -12.69
CA MET A 110 16.08 -0.56 -13.60
C MET A 110 17.11 0.38 -12.93
N VAL A 111 16.93 0.70 -11.63
CA VAL A 111 17.92 1.48 -10.85
C VAL A 111 19.25 0.75 -10.82
N GLY A 112 19.23 -0.55 -10.51
CA GLY A 112 20.43 -1.39 -10.42
C GLY A 112 21.16 -1.55 -11.75
N GLU A 113 20.41 -1.78 -12.83
CA GLU A 113 20.94 -2.01 -14.18
C GLU A 113 21.31 -0.72 -14.94
N ARG A 114 21.12 0.46 -14.32
CA ARG A 114 21.35 1.78 -14.95
C ARG A 114 20.52 2.00 -16.23
N LYS A 115 19.33 1.39 -16.30
CA LYS A 115 18.44 1.47 -17.47
C LYS A 115 17.42 2.60 -17.39
N ILE A 116 17.30 3.30 -16.26
CA ILE A 116 16.34 4.40 -16.15
C ILE A 116 16.79 5.57 -17.02
N THR A 117 15.83 6.10 -17.77
CA THR A 117 15.94 7.15 -18.77
C THR A 117 16.45 8.46 -18.15
N ASN A 118 16.83 9.41 -19.02
CA ASN A 118 17.55 10.67 -18.76
C ASN A 118 17.25 11.46 -17.46
N SER A 119 16.11 11.31 -16.80
CA SER A 119 15.80 11.91 -15.49
C SER A 119 16.79 11.46 -14.40
N TYR A 120 17.15 10.17 -14.31
CA TYR A 120 18.13 9.72 -13.31
C TYR A 120 19.56 10.19 -13.61
N ARG A 121 19.92 10.34 -14.90
CA ARG A 121 21.19 10.99 -15.31
C ARG A 121 21.25 12.44 -14.83
N ARG A 122 20.10 13.11 -14.77
CA ARG A 122 20.00 14.46 -14.24
C ARG A 122 20.18 14.47 -12.73
N VAL A 123 19.64 13.51 -11.97
CA VAL A 123 19.95 13.34 -10.53
C VAL A 123 21.44 13.10 -10.31
N GLU A 124 22.03 12.15 -11.04
CA GLU A 124 23.47 11.82 -10.94
C GLU A 124 24.38 13.01 -11.31
N ALA A 125 23.93 13.85 -12.23
CA ALA A 125 24.60 15.10 -12.60
C ALA A 125 24.30 16.27 -11.63
N GLY A 126 23.54 16.03 -10.55
CA GLY A 126 23.13 17.04 -9.58
C GLY A 126 22.19 18.11 -10.13
N LEU A 127 21.50 17.81 -11.23
CA LEU A 127 20.60 18.74 -11.94
C LEU A 127 19.17 18.73 -11.41
N ILE A 128 18.78 17.68 -10.68
CA ILE A 128 17.48 17.53 -10.00
C ILE A 128 17.70 16.70 -8.72
N ASP A 129 16.86 16.89 -7.70
CA ASP A 129 16.89 16.10 -6.47
C ASP A 129 16.40 14.67 -6.75
N ASP A 130 16.88 13.70 -5.97
CA ASP A 130 16.42 12.32 -5.92
C ASP A 130 14.89 12.22 -5.74
N ARG A 131 14.29 13.23 -5.09
CA ARG A 131 12.85 13.39 -4.88
C ARG A 131 12.09 13.93 -6.11
N ASP A 132 12.79 14.60 -7.03
CA ASP A 132 12.22 15.19 -8.25
C ASP A 132 12.29 14.22 -9.45
N LEU A 133 12.53 12.95 -9.16
CA LEU A 133 12.60 11.91 -10.18
C LEU A 133 11.23 11.68 -10.80
N ASP A 134 11.16 11.98 -12.10
CA ASP A 134 9.99 11.65 -12.92
C ASP A 134 9.84 10.13 -13.02
N MET A 135 9.06 9.56 -12.09
CA MET A 135 8.63 8.16 -12.04
C MET A 135 7.47 7.91 -13.00
N SER A 136 7.62 8.44 -14.21
CA SER A 136 6.58 8.61 -15.22
C SER A 136 5.73 7.33 -15.43
N PRO A 137 4.41 7.48 -15.62
CA PRO A 137 3.41 6.42 -15.87
C PRO A 137 3.71 5.34 -16.91
N ASN A 138 4.68 5.56 -17.79
CA ASN A 138 4.79 4.81 -19.06
C ASN A 138 5.65 3.53 -19.00
N PHE A 139 6.02 3.06 -17.81
CA PHE A 139 6.78 1.81 -17.66
C PHE A 139 5.87 0.68 -17.18
N TYR A 140 5.63 -0.28 -18.08
CA TYR A 140 4.85 -1.48 -17.80
C TYR A 140 5.78 -2.60 -17.32
N PRO A 141 5.52 -3.22 -16.14
CA PRO A 141 6.30 -4.35 -15.65
C PRO A 141 6.29 -5.53 -16.63
N ASP A 142 7.37 -6.32 -16.64
CA ASP A 142 7.42 -7.55 -17.43
C ASP A 142 6.81 -8.74 -16.67
N GLU A 143 6.67 -9.88 -17.34
CA GLU A 143 6.07 -11.09 -16.76
C GLU A 143 6.84 -11.59 -15.52
N GLU A 144 8.17 -11.44 -15.50
CA GLU A 144 8.98 -11.83 -14.35
C GLU A 144 8.69 -10.95 -13.14
N ASP A 145 8.55 -9.63 -13.34
CA ASP A 145 8.16 -8.70 -12.29
C ASP A 145 6.80 -9.06 -11.68
N PHE A 146 5.83 -9.50 -12.51
CA PHE A 146 4.53 -9.98 -12.04
C PHE A 146 4.61 -11.28 -11.23
N ILE A 147 5.46 -12.22 -11.65
CA ILE A 147 5.69 -13.49 -10.93
C ILE A 147 6.32 -13.21 -9.56
N LEU A 148 7.31 -12.33 -9.51
CA LEU A 148 7.96 -11.93 -8.25
C LEU A 148 6.99 -11.21 -7.32
N ALA A 149 6.14 -10.32 -7.86
CA ALA A 149 5.10 -9.65 -7.09
C ALA A 149 4.09 -10.65 -6.50
N GLU A 150 3.65 -11.62 -7.29
CA GLU A 150 2.73 -12.68 -6.83
C GLU A 150 3.33 -13.55 -5.73
N ASN A 151 4.62 -13.89 -5.85
CA ASN A 151 5.34 -14.60 -4.79
C ASN A 151 5.38 -13.77 -3.50
N SER A 152 5.69 -12.48 -3.57
CA SER A 152 5.70 -11.61 -2.38
C SER A 152 4.32 -11.51 -1.73
N ILE A 153 3.24 -11.36 -2.50
CA ILE A 153 1.86 -11.34 -1.98
C ILE A 153 1.53 -12.65 -1.27
N ARG A 154 1.89 -13.78 -1.87
CA ARG A 154 1.63 -15.11 -1.32
C ARG A 154 2.41 -15.37 -0.03
N GLU A 155 3.69 -15.02 -0.01
CA GLU A 155 4.56 -15.19 1.16
C GLU A 155 4.09 -14.37 2.37
N HIS A 156 3.52 -13.19 2.12
CA HIS A 156 3.04 -12.29 3.18
C HIS A 156 1.54 -12.45 3.48
N GLY A 157 0.88 -13.43 2.85
CA GLY A 157 -0.52 -13.75 3.08
C GLY A 157 -1.49 -12.63 2.68
N LEU A 158 -1.17 -11.90 1.62
CA LEU A 158 -1.95 -10.75 1.11
C LEU A 158 -3.01 -11.13 0.06
N ASN A 159 -3.11 -12.41 -0.31
CA ASN A 159 -3.97 -12.89 -1.41
C ASN A 159 -5.46 -12.51 -1.29
N ASN A 160 -5.94 -12.27 -0.07
CA ASN A 160 -7.37 -12.06 0.21
C ASN A 160 -7.70 -10.61 0.57
N TYR A 161 -6.74 -9.69 0.46
CA TYR A 161 -6.96 -8.28 0.79
C TYR A 161 -6.95 -7.41 -0.47
N ASN A 162 -8.06 -6.71 -0.68
CA ASN A 162 -8.17 -5.70 -1.71
C ASN A 162 -8.37 -4.36 -1.01
N LEU A 163 -7.40 -3.45 -1.15
CA LEU A 163 -7.58 -2.08 -0.70
C LEU A 163 -8.69 -1.45 -1.54
N ASN A 164 -9.66 -0.85 -0.86
CA ASN A 164 -10.76 -0.17 -1.53
C ASN A 164 -10.36 1.27 -1.93
N ASP A 165 -9.48 1.89 -1.14
CA ASP A 165 -9.03 3.26 -1.32
C ASP A 165 -7.51 3.37 -1.11
N VAL A 166 -6.87 4.28 -1.84
CA VAL A 166 -5.46 4.65 -1.62
C VAL A 166 -5.30 5.47 -0.35
N ASP A 167 -6.34 6.20 0.07
CA ASP A 167 -6.32 7.02 1.29
C ASP A 167 -6.28 6.15 2.57
N ASP A 168 -6.65 4.87 2.46
CA ASP A 168 -6.57 3.87 3.53
C ASP A 168 -5.16 3.21 3.60
N LEU A 169 -4.19 3.68 2.80
CA LEU A 169 -2.83 3.12 2.74
C LEU A 169 -1.86 3.86 3.68
N TYR A 170 -1.54 3.23 4.80
CA TYR A 170 -0.63 3.77 5.82
C TYR A 170 0.83 3.36 5.55
N LEU A 171 1.47 3.97 4.55
CA LEU A 171 2.89 3.69 4.24
C LEU A 171 3.87 4.41 5.17
N GLU A 172 3.44 5.48 5.83
CA GLU A 172 4.29 6.29 6.69
C GLU A 172 4.34 5.73 8.11
N THR A 173 5.51 5.71 8.73
CA THR A 173 5.64 5.38 10.15
C THR A 173 5.08 6.53 10.99
N GLU A 174 4.68 6.23 12.24
CA GLU A 174 4.21 7.27 13.17
C GLU A 174 5.28 8.36 13.41
N GLU A 175 6.55 8.00 13.25
CA GLU A 175 7.71 8.91 13.35
C GLU A 175 7.81 9.82 12.11
N GLU A 176 7.60 9.28 10.91
CA GLU A 176 7.53 10.06 9.65
C GLU A 176 6.35 11.05 9.70
N ILE A 177 5.17 10.60 10.16
CA ILE A 177 3.98 11.46 10.32
C ILE A 177 4.23 12.57 11.34
N LYS A 178 4.91 12.26 12.46
CA LYS A 178 5.26 13.25 13.48
C LYS A 178 6.27 14.27 12.94
N ALA A 179 7.28 13.82 12.21
CA ALA A 179 8.28 14.68 11.59
C ALA A 179 7.65 15.66 10.59
N GLN A 180 6.76 15.18 9.71
CA GLN A 180 6.02 16.03 8.77
C GLN A 180 5.11 17.05 9.48
N ARG A 181 4.42 16.65 10.56
CA ARG A 181 3.61 17.58 11.37
C ARG A 181 4.45 18.64 12.06
N THR A 182 5.64 18.30 12.56
CA THR A 182 6.53 19.29 13.19
C THR A 182 7.10 20.27 12.19
N ASP A 183 7.43 19.84 10.97
CA ASP A 183 7.89 20.72 9.90
C ASP A 183 6.77 21.67 9.44
N TRP A 184 5.54 21.16 9.25
CA TRP A 184 4.38 22.00 8.90
C TRP A 184 4.08 23.06 9.95
N LEU A 185 4.15 22.71 11.25
CA LEU A 185 4.00 23.69 12.32
C LEU A 185 5.16 24.70 12.34
N GLY A 186 6.38 24.29 11.98
CA GLY A 186 7.53 25.20 11.84
C GLY A 186 7.37 26.21 10.71
N GLU A 187 6.79 25.81 9.58
CA GLU A 187 6.50 26.69 8.44
C GLU A 187 5.34 27.66 8.72
N MET A 188 4.38 27.28 9.57
CA MET A 188 3.26 28.15 9.95
C MET A 188 3.60 29.23 10.99
N ILE A 189 4.72 29.08 11.71
CA ILE A 189 5.13 29.98 12.81
C ILE A 189 6.20 30.99 12.35
N ASN A 190 6.69 30.89 11.11
CA ASN A 190 7.58 31.87 10.45
C ASN A 190 6.86 32.72 9.40
#